data_AF-A0A401Q8U3-F1
#
_entry.id   AF-A0A401Q8U3-F1
#
_cell.length_a   1.000
_cell.length_b   1.000
_cell.length_c   1.000
_cell.angle_alpha   90.00
_cell.angle_beta   90.00
_cell.angle_gamma   90.00
#
_symmetry.space_group_name_H-M   'P 1'
#
loop_
_entity.id
_entity.type
_entity.pdbx_description
1 polymer ?
#
loop_
_entity_poly.entity_id
_entity_poly.type
_entity_poly.pdbx_seq_one_letter_code
_entity_poly.pdbx_strand_id
1 'polypeptide(L)'
;MITKSGGEYAYLLEAFGPIPAFLYSWMCILVSKPSSFAIICLSFAEYAAAPFYPGCVPPQIVIKCLAAVAIILITSLNSVSVKLAYYVQNFLTVAKLLIVAVIIVAGIVLIAQGNTQNFENSFNGAKISFGSIGLAFYNGLWSYDGW
;
A
#
# COMPACT_ATOMS: atom_id res chain seq x y z
N MET A 1 -10.65 15.06 -24.20
CA MET A 1 -9.72 14.16 -23.49
C MET A 1 -8.43 14.11 -24.30
N ILE A 2 -7.27 14.42 -23.70
CA ILE A 2 -6.01 14.45 -24.45
C ILE A 2 -5.51 13.01 -24.61
N THR A 3 -5.45 12.51 -25.84
CA THR A 3 -5.02 11.14 -26.17
C THR A 3 -3.51 11.10 -26.45
N LYS A 4 -2.71 11.57 -25.49
CA LYS A 4 -1.24 11.52 -25.54
C LYS A 4 -0.72 10.56 -24.46
N SER A 5 0.37 9.85 -24.75
CA SER A 5 1.06 9.01 -23.77
C SER A 5 1.76 9.89 -22.72
N GLY A 6 1.82 9.41 -21.47
CA GLY A 6 2.51 10.11 -20.37
C GLY A 6 1.65 10.40 -19.13
N GLY A 7 0.39 9.96 -19.11
CA GLY A 7 -0.49 10.14 -17.95
C GLY A 7 -0.68 11.61 -17.57
N GLU A 8 -0.59 11.93 -16.29
CA GLU A 8 -0.82 13.28 -15.78
C GLU A 8 0.22 14.29 -16.28
N TYR A 9 1.45 13.84 -16.60
CA TYR A 9 2.47 14.71 -17.18
C TYR A 9 1.99 15.33 -18.50
N ALA A 10 1.37 14.52 -19.38
CA ALA A 10 0.87 15.00 -20.66
C ALA A 10 -0.27 16.00 -20.49
N TYR A 11 -1.12 15.82 -19.48
CA TYR A 11 -2.18 16.76 -19.14
C TYR A 11 -1.64 18.09 -18.60
N LEU A 12 -0.67 18.03 -17.68
CA LEU A 12 -0.04 19.23 -17.12
C LEU A 12 0.75 20.02 -18.17
N LEU A 13 1.43 19.31 -19.09
CA LEU A 13 2.17 19.93 -20.18
C LEU A 13 1.24 20.71 -21.11
N GLU A 14 0.10 20.13 -21.48
CA GLU A 14 -0.86 20.78 -22.37
C GLU A 14 -1.59 21.96 -21.68
N ALA A 15 -1.93 21.81 -20.40
CA ALA A 15 -2.73 22.81 -19.68
C ALA A 15 -1.89 23.97 -19.11
N PHE A 16 -0.69 23.68 -18.58
CA PHE A 16 0.09 24.64 -17.79
C PHE A 16 1.53 24.81 -18.31
N GLY A 17 1.91 24.12 -19.38
CA GLY A 17 3.22 24.24 -20.01
C GLY A 17 4.34 23.45 -19.30
N PRO A 18 5.61 23.72 -19.66
CA PRO A 18 6.72 22.82 -19.33
C PRO A 18 7.15 22.85 -17.86
N ILE A 19 7.07 24.01 -17.18
CA ILE A 19 7.56 24.13 -15.79
C ILE A 19 6.73 23.28 -14.82
N PRO A 20 5.38 23.37 -14.77
CA PRO A 20 4.58 22.54 -13.88
C PRO A 20 4.66 21.05 -14.22
N ALA A 21 4.74 20.71 -15.52
CA ALA A 21 4.91 19.34 -15.97
C ALA A 21 6.27 18.75 -15.52
N PHE A 22 7.35 19.52 -15.60
CA PHE A 22 8.66 19.12 -15.09
C PHE A 22 8.65 18.89 -13.57
N LEU A 23 8.07 19.82 -12.81
CA LEU A 23 7.96 19.69 -11.35
C LEU A 23 7.17 18.44 -10.94
N TYR A 24 6.10 18.12 -11.66
CA TYR A 24 5.35 16.89 -11.45
C TYR A 24 6.22 15.64 -11.66
N SER A 25 6.96 15.58 -12.78
CA SER A 25 7.84 14.45 -13.07
C SER A 25 8.95 14.31 -12.03
N TRP A 26 9.55 15.42 -11.62
CA TRP A 26 10.58 15.48 -10.58
C TRP A 26 10.07 14.93 -9.25
N MET A 27 8.90 15.41 -8.79
CA MET A 27 8.25 14.94 -7.57
C MET A 27 7.89 13.44 -7.66
N CYS A 28 7.38 12.99 -8.80
CA CYS A 28 7.02 11.58 -8.99
C CYS A 28 8.24 10.66 -8.88
N ILE A 29 9.33 10.99 -9.57
CA ILE A 29 10.53 10.13 -9.65
C ILE A 29 11.30 10.13 -8.33
N LEU A 30 11.47 11.29 -7.68
CA LEU A 30 12.30 11.40 -6.48
C LEU A 30 11.56 11.15 -5.18
N VAL A 31 10.25 11.43 -5.12
CA VAL A 31 9.49 11.38 -3.87
C VAL A 31 8.42 10.30 -3.94
N SER A 32 7.45 10.42 -4.85
CA SER A 32 6.25 9.59 -4.82
C SER A 32 6.55 8.09 -5.04
N LYS A 33 7.15 7.74 -6.19
CA LYS A 33 7.42 6.33 -6.55
C LYS A 33 8.33 5.59 -5.56
N PRO A 34 9.49 6.14 -5.12
CA PRO A 34 10.33 5.45 -4.15
C PRO A 34 9.67 5.35 -2.76
N SER A 35 8.93 6.37 -2.31
CA SER A 35 8.23 6.32 -1.03
C SER A 35 7.15 5.25 -1.02
N SER A 36 6.34 5.17 -2.09
CA SER A 36 5.31 4.15 -2.21
C SER A 36 5.89 2.73 -2.17
N PHE A 37 6.99 2.50 -2.89
CA PHE A 37 7.65 1.20 -2.90
C PHE A 37 8.24 0.84 -1.52
N ALA A 38 8.82 1.82 -0.81
CA ALA A 38 9.36 1.63 0.53
C ALA A 38 8.27 1.27 1.56
N ILE A 39 7.11 1.95 1.52
CA ILE A 39 5.98 1.66 2.42
C ILE A 39 5.52 0.20 2.24
N ILE A 40 5.34 -0.25 0.99
CA ILE A 40 4.92 -1.63 0.69
C ILE A 40 5.95 -2.65 1.23
N CYS A 41 7.24 -2.39 1.04
CA CYS A 41 8.29 -3.29 1.52
C CYS A 41 8.40 -3.32 3.06
N LEU A 42 8.17 -2.17 3.72
CA LEU A 42 8.10 -2.10 5.18
C LEU A 42 6.90 -2.89 5.72
N SER A 43 5.72 -2.73 5.13
CA SER A 43 4.55 -3.51 5.51
C SER A 43 4.79 -5.01 5.31
N PHE A 44 5.39 -5.43 4.19
CA PHE A 44 5.80 -6.82 3.98
C PHE A 44 6.72 -7.30 5.11
N ALA A 45 7.73 -6.51 5.47
CA ALA A 45 8.68 -6.89 6.50
C ALA A 45 8.05 -7.01 7.90
N GLU A 46 7.11 -6.12 8.24
CA GLU A 46 6.35 -6.20 9.50
C GLU A 46 5.54 -7.50 9.57
N TYR A 47 4.78 -7.83 8.53
CA TYR A 47 3.98 -9.06 8.49
C TYR A 47 4.84 -10.33 8.41
N ALA A 48 5.98 -10.30 7.73
CA ALA A 48 6.90 -11.42 7.65
C ALA A 48 7.64 -11.67 8.98
N ALA A 49 7.94 -10.62 9.74
CA ALA A 49 8.61 -10.73 11.04
C ALA A 49 7.65 -11.09 12.18
N ALA A 50 6.40 -10.63 12.14
CA ALA A 50 5.44 -10.77 13.24
C ALA A 50 5.30 -12.20 13.84
N PRO A 51 5.26 -13.30 13.06
CA PRO A 51 5.14 -14.65 13.61
C PRO A 51 6.32 -15.08 14.49
N PHE A 52 7.51 -14.50 14.30
CA PHE A 52 8.72 -14.81 15.07
C PHE A 52 8.84 -14.01 16.37
N TYR A 53 7.95 -13.05 16.59
CA TYR A 53 7.90 -12.18 17.76
C TYR A 53 6.52 -12.22 18.42
N PRO A 54 6.03 -13.39 18.88
CA PRO A 54 4.72 -13.49 19.49
C PRO A 54 4.64 -12.63 20.75
N GLY A 55 3.66 -11.73 20.82
CA GLY A 55 3.44 -10.87 21.97
C GLY A 55 4.43 -9.70 22.13
N CYS A 56 5.32 -9.47 21.16
CA CYS A 56 6.21 -8.30 21.15
C CYS A 56 6.32 -7.68 19.75
N VAL A 57 6.76 -6.42 19.69
CA VAL A 57 6.98 -5.72 18.43
C VAL A 57 8.34 -6.13 17.87
N PRO A 58 8.45 -6.59 16.60
CA PRO A 58 9.74 -6.91 16.00
C PRO A 58 10.70 -5.71 16.05
N PRO A 59 12.00 -5.92 16.35
CA PRO A 59 12.97 -4.83 16.39
C PRO A 59 13.03 -4.07 15.05
N GLN A 60 13.10 -2.74 15.11
CA GLN A 60 13.14 -1.87 13.93
C GLN A 60 14.27 -2.19 12.95
N ILE A 61 15.42 -2.65 13.47
CA ILE A 61 16.54 -3.07 12.62
C ILE A 61 16.20 -4.28 11.76
N VAL A 62 15.43 -5.24 12.30
CA VAL A 62 15.02 -6.45 11.58
C VAL A 62 14.05 -6.08 10.47
N ILE A 63 13.05 -5.26 10.77
CA ILE A 63 12.05 -4.78 9.80
C ILE A 63 12.76 -4.04 8.64
N LYS A 64 13.66 -3.10 8.96
CA LYS A 64 14.39 -2.33 7.95
C LYS A 64 15.30 -3.20 7.08
N CYS A 65 16.01 -4.17 7.68
CA CYS A 65 16.86 -5.09 6.92
C CYS A 65 16.02 -5.96 5.98
N LEU A 66 14.90 -6.51 6.47
CA LEU A 66 14.03 -7.37 5.69
C LEU A 66 13.35 -6.58 4.54
N ALA A 67 12.92 -5.34 4.80
CA ALA A 67 12.39 -4.45 3.76
C ALA A 67 13.45 -4.14 2.68
N ALA A 68 14.70 -3.87 3.09
CA ALA A 68 15.79 -3.65 2.14
C ALA A 68 16.09 -4.89 1.28
N VAL A 69 16.07 -6.08 1.88
CA VAL A 69 16.20 -7.35 1.14
C VAL A 69 15.06 -7.52 0.15
N ALA A 70 13.81 -7.22 0.55
CA ALA A 70 12.66 -7.29 -0.34
C ALA A 70 12.79 -6.34 -1.53
N ILE A 71 13.22 -5.09 -1.31
CA ILE A 71 13.51 -4.11 -2.36
C ILE A 71 14.53 -4.67 -3.35
N ILE A 72 15.69 -5.13 -2.87
CA ILE A 72 16.77 -5.65 -3.71
C ILE A 72 16.29 -6.86 -4.52
N LEU A 73 15.55 -7.79 -3.88
CA LEU A 73 15.03 -8.99 -4.54
C LEU A 73 14.04 -8.64 -5.64
N ILE A 74 13.06 -7.78 -5.35
CA ILE A 74 12.03 -7.38 -6.32
C ILE A 74 12.67 -6.62 -7.48
N THR A 75 13.57 -5.67 -7.22
CA THR A 75 14.28 -4.92 -8.26
C THR A 75 15.14 -5.85 -9.12
N SER A 76 15.86 -6.79 -8.51
CA SER A 76 16.69 -7.75 -9.24
C SER A 76 15.85 -8.67 -10.12
N LEU A 77 14.72 -9.19 -9.60
CA LEU A 77 13.79 -10.03 -10.34
C LEU A 77 13.27 -9.32 -11.59
N ASN A 78 12.81 -8.07 -11.44
CA ASN A 78 12.29 -7.26 -12.53
C ASN A 78 13.37 -6.89 -13.55
N SER A 79 14.62 -6.69 -13.11
CA SER A 79 15.74 -6.33 -13.99
C SER A 79 16.31 -7.54 -14.77
N VAL A 80 16.23 -8.75 -14.21
CA VAL A 80 16.77 -9.97 -14.83
C VAL A 80 15.74 -10.67 -15.73
N SER A 81 14.48 -10.79 -15.31
CA SER A 81 13.46 -11.54 -16.08
C SER A 81 12.05 -10.99 -15.87
N VAL A 82 11.58 -10.25 -16.87
CA VAL A 82 10.20 -9.74 -16.90
C VAL A 82 9.18 -10.89 -16.96
N LYS A 83 9.51 -12.01 -17.62
CA LYS A 83 8.63 -13.20 -17.66
C LYS A 83 8.44 -13.82 -16.28
N LEU A 84 9.51 -13.95 -15.51
CA LEU A 84 9.43 -14.49 -14.15
C LEU A 84 8.67 -13.53 -13.22
N ALA A 85 8.96 -12.23 -13.30
CA ALA A 85 8.24 -11.21 -12.55
C ALA A 85 6.73 -11.25 -12.82
N TYR A 86 6.33 -11.41 -14.08
CA TYR A 86 4.93 -11.58 -14.46
C TYR A 86 4.26 -12.80 -13.82
N TYR A 87 4.90 -13.97 -13.83
CA TYR A 87 4.34 -15.17 -13.18
C TYR A 87 4.19 -15.00 -11.67
N VAL A 88 5.19 -14.41 -11.01
CA VAL A 88 5.15 -14.10 -9.57
C VAL A 88 4.01 -13.12 -9.27
N GLN A 89 3.85 -12.07 -10.06
CA GLN A 89 2.79 -11.09 -9.89
C GLN A 89 1.39 -11.72 -10.02
N ASN A 90 1.20 -12.61 -10.99
CA ASN A 90 -0.08 -13.31 -11.15
C ASN A 90 -0.41 -14.20 -9.94
N PHE A 91 0.58 -14.95 -9.45
CA PHE A 91 0.42 -15.77 -8.25
C PHE A 91 0.07 -14.92 -7.02
N LEU A 92 0.81 -13.82 -6.78
CA LEU A 92 0.54 -12.92 -5.65
C LEU A 92 -0.84 -12.26 -5.73
N THR A 93 -1.32 -11.98 -6.94
CA THR A 93 -2.66 -11.42 -7.14
C THR A 93 -3.75 -12.41 -6.72
N VAL A 94 -3.63 -13.67 -7.13
CA VAL A 94 -4.55 -14.74 -6.72
C VAL A 94 -4.48 -14.94 -5.19
N ALA A 95 -3.28 -15.02 -4.62
CA ALA A 95 -3.09 -15.16 -3.18
C ALA A 95 -3.73 -14.02 -2.38
N LYS A 96 -3.57 -12.76 -2.84
CA LYS A 96 -4.19 -11.57 -2.23
C LYS A 96 -5.72 -11.68 -2.22
N LEU A 97 -6.32 -12.10 -3.33
CA LEU A 97 -7.79 -12.23 -3.41
C LEU A 97 -8.31 -13.35 -2.49
N LEU A 98 -7.58 -14.46 -2.42
CA LEU A 98 -7.92 -15.57 -1.53
C LEU A 98 -7.90 -15.16 -0.06
N ILE A 99 -6.84 -14.49 0.42
CA ILE A 99 -6.77 -14.10 1.83
C ILE A 99 -7.85 -13.08 2.20
N VAL A 100 -8.18 -12.15 1.30
CA VAL A 100 -9.29 -11.20 1.50
C VAL A 100 -10.62 -11.94 1.61
N ALA A 101 -10.88 -12.91 0.74
CA ALA A 101 -12.09 -13.73 0.81
C ALA A 101 -12.19 -14.51 2.13
N VAL A 102 -11.08 -15.10 2.59
CA VAL A 102 -11.02 -15.82 3.88
C VAL A 102 -11.38 -14.88 5.04
N ILE A 103 -10.80 -13.67 5.08
CA ILE A 103 -11.07 -12.69 6.15
C ILE A 103 -12.56 -12.28 6.14
N ILE A 104 -13.14 -12.01 4.96
CA ILE A 104 -14.56 -11.65 4.82
C ILE A 104 -15.46 -12.78 5.35
N VAL A 105 -15.23 -14.01 4.90
CA VAL A 105 -16.04 -15.17 5.30
C VAL A 105 -15.92 -15.43 6.81
N ALA A 106 -14.69 -15.41 7.35
CA ALA A 106 -14.46 -15.58 8.79
C ALA A 106 -15.18 -14.50 9.60
N GLY A 107 -15.14 -13.24 9.16
CA GLY A 107 -15.85 -12.13 9.79
C GLY A 107 -17.36 -12.35 9.81
N ILE A 108 -17.97 -12.77 8.69
CA ILE A 108 -19.40 -13.06 8.60
C ILE A 108 -19.80 -14.19 9.55
N VAL A 109 -19.01 -15.27 9.61
CA VAL A 109 -19.26 -16.40 10.52
C VAL A 109 -19.21 -15.95 11.99
N LEU A 110 -18.22 -15.14 12.38
CA LEU A 110 -18.10 -14.64 13.75
C LEU A 110 -19.28 -13.74 14.14
N ILE A 111 -19.77 -12.90 13.22
CA ILE A 111 -20.96 -12.08 13.42
C ILE A 111 -22.21 -12.96 13.58
N ALA A 112 -22.36 -13.99 12.74
CA ALA A 112 -23.49 -14.93 12.83
C ALA A 112 -23.50 -15.74 14.14
N GLN A 113 -22.34 -15.96 14.75
CA GLN A 113 -22.20 -16.57 16.08
C GLN A 113 -22.56 -15.62 17.24
N GLY A 114 -22.87 -14.35 16.94
CA GLY A 114 -23.25 -13.35 17.96
C GLY A 114 -22.09 -12.55 18.54
N ASN A 115 -20.89 -12.60 17.95
CA ASN A 115 -19.73 -11.79 18.40
C ASN A 115 -19.84 -10.32 17.94
N THR A 116 -20.94 -9.64 18.30
CA THR A 116 -21.26 -8.28 17.85
C THR A 116 -20.87 -7.18 18.84
N GLN A 117 -20.20 -7.53 19.95
CA GLN A 117 -19.84 -6.58 21.01
C GLN A 117 -18.99 -5.41 20.52
N ASN A 118 -18.17 -5.61 19.47
CA ASN A 118 -17.35 -4.54 18.88
C ASN A 118 -18.16 -3.41 18.22
N PHE A 119 -19.44 -3.63 17.92
CA PHE A 119 -20.32 -2.62 17.34
C PHE A 119 -21.09 -1.81 18.39
N GLU A 120 -21.08 -2.24 19.65
CA GLU A 120 -21.72 -1.51 20.73
C GLU A 120 -20.98 -0.19 21.00
N ASN A 121 -21.73 0.91 21.12
CA ASN A 121 -21.17 2.25 21.37
C ASN A 121 -20.10 2.72 20.35
N SER A 122 -20.24 2.34 19.07
CA SER A 122 -19.27 2.61 17.99
C SER A 122 -18.81 4.09 17.83
N PHE A 123 -19.61 5.05 18.32
CA PHE A 123 -19.30 6.48 18.23
C PHE A 123 -18.72 7.08 19.52
N ASN A 124 -18.60 6.28 20.59
CA ASN A 124 -18.10 6.76 21.87
C ASN A 124 -16.56 6.91 21.82
N GLY A 125 -16.04 8.01 22.37
CA GLY A 125 -14.60 8.32 22.32
C GLY A 125 -14.08 8.82 20.96
N ALA A 126 -14.96 9.20 20.03
CA ALA A 126 -14.57 9.74 18.74
C ALA A 126 -13.72 11.03 18.88
N LYS A 127 -12.50 11.01 18.34
CA LYS A 127 -11.61 12.17 18.29
C LYS A 127 -11.91 13.01 17.05
N ILE A 128 -12.86 13.93 17.17
CA ILE A 128 -13.24 14.84 16.10
C ILE A 128 -12.34 16.08 16.17
N SER A 129 -11.23 16.03 15.43
CA SER A 129 -10.37 17.18 15.19
C SER A 129 -10.08 17.25 13.69
N PHE A 130 -9.88 18.46 13.17
CA PHE A 130 -9.58 18.63 11.75
C PHE A 130 -8.33 17.82 11.33
N GLY A 131 -7.30 17.79 12.19
CA GLY A 131 -6.08 17.02 11.95
C GLY A 131 -6.28 15.50 11.96
N SER A 132 -7.05 14.95 12.91
CA SER A 132 -7.31 13.51 12.97
C SER A 132 -8.13 13.02 11.77
N ILE A 133 -9.11 13.81 11.33
CA ILE A 133 -9.90 13.52 10.14
C ILE A 133 -9.01 13.55 8.89
N GLY A 134 -8.16 14.58 8.73
CA GLY A 134 -7.23 14.67 7.61
C GLY A 134 -6.29 13.47 7.50
N LEU A 135 -5.71 13.02 8.62
CA LEU A 135 -4.86 11.83 8.66
C LEU A 135 -5.65 10.54 8.36
N ALA A 136 -6.91 10.44 8.81
CA ALA A 136 -7.76 9.30 8.47
C ALA A 136 -8.03 9.24 6.97
N PHE A 137 -8.32 10.37 6.32
CA PHE A 137 -8.47 10.44 4.87
C PHE A 137 -7.17 10.08 4.14
N TYR A 138 -6.01 10.54 4.61
CA TYR A 138 -4.73 10.19 4.01
C TYR A 138 -4.50 8.67 3.98
N ASN A 139 -4.70 8.00 5.12
CA ASN A 139 -4.57 6.53 5.20
C ASN A 139 -5.65 5.81 4.39
N GLY A 140 -6.88 6.33 4.37
CA GLY A 140 -7.96 5.78 3.55
C GLY A 140 -7.63 5.85 2.07
N LEU A 141 -7.22 7.02 1.57
CA LEU A 141 -6.85 7.23 0.16
C LEU A 141 -5.66 6.36 -0.26
N TRP A 142 -4.68 6.15 0.62
CA TRP A 142 -3.56 5.24 0.36
C TRP A 142 -4.04 3.81 0.05
N SER A 143 -5.07 3.32 0.73
CA SER A 143 -5.61 1.97 0.48
C SER A 143 -6.25 1.79 -0.90
N TYR A 144 -6.61 2.90 -1.56
CA TYR A 144 -7.21 2.92 -2.89
C TYR A 144 -6.22 3.39 -3.97
N ASP A 145 -4.93 3.56 -3.66
CA ASP A 145 -3.92 4.01 -4.64
C ASP A 145 -3.95 3.21 -5.96
N GLY A 146 -3.80 3.92 -7.08
CA GLY A 146 -3.79 3.34 -8.43
C GLY A 146 -5.08 3.55 -9.27
N TRP A 147 -5.95 4.47 -8.86
CA TRP A 147 -7.13 4.91 -9.62
C TRP A 147 -6.81 5.94 -10.71
#